data_AF-A0A9W6B3Y1-F1
#
_entry.id   AF-A0A9W6B3Y1-F1
#
_cell.length_a   1.000
_cell.length_b   1.000
_cell.length_c   1.000
_cell.angle_alpha   90.00
_cell.angle_beta   90.00
_cell.angle_gamma   90.00
#
_symmetry.space_group_name_H-M   'P 1'
#
loop_
_entity.id
_entity.type
_entity.pdbx_description
1 polymer ?
#
loop_
_entity_poly.entity_id
_entity_poly.type
_entity_poly.pdbx_seq_one_letter_code
_entity_poly.pdbx_strand_id
1 'polypeptide(L)'
;MKNEIRTQQDHILNKLKSLLEIKYIYETRIEKEDSIKPIFIVILKGKSSSLTQELSAMVAKIFQEETDFLYRIFSFEYAKQQLKEENLFFVHGCTWNKLVFHNPDDELDSFHEHHIPEKTLNNMQLTFEKECHKMTVFLEGAIFFIENKNLSHATYMLHQHIELWFRFAALFIMGKERKSHSIKELQTYIKAFSPELGKLFNTQIEEEQNLLKLLDDAYITTRYENNYHINLEQIHKILEKAHKMEALATSLFINKLNTCIVEVSNTKDIKVTQQQSSEPNDMELSNFIKSLSKKDFSSLSPYPFKEGHYTIGLVTEGYLETSFMISNLLKVCILAMEADYCSTRSISDPEHNIKEVLGYVLDMIPHNEMELLDVIRDLALEPEINSR
;
A
#
# COMPACT_ATOMS: atom_id res chain seq x y z
N MET A 1 -34.40 -5.66 -13.99
CA MET A 1 -33.23 -5.60 -13.07
C MET A 1 -32.05 -6.50 -13.46
N LYS A 2 -32.04 -7.83 -13.25
CA LYS A 2 -30.82 -8.65 -13.56
C LYS A 2 -30.38 -8.61 -15.03
N ASN A 3 -31.31 -8.60 -15.98
CA ASN A 3 -30.97 -8.52 -17.41
C ASN A 3 -30.51 -7.11 -17.82
N GLU A 4 -31.13 -6.04 -17.31
CA GLU A 4 -30.73 -4.65 -17.61
C GLU A 4 -29.33 -4.31 -17.07
N ILE A 5 -29.00 -4.75 -15.84
CA ILE A 5 -27.67 -4.56 -15.25
C ILE A 5 -26.60 -5.28 -16.08
N ARG A 6 -26.91 -6.48 -16.60
CA ARG A 6 -26.00 -7.26 -17.45
C ARG A 6 -25.78 -6.58 -18.80
N THR A 7 -26.83 -6.03 -19.40
CA THR A 7 -26.74 -5.26 -20.65
C THR A 7 -25.94 -3.96 -20.49
N GLN A 8 -26.09 -3.27 -19.36
CA GLN A 8 -25.30 -2.07 -19.02
C GLN A 8 -23.82 -2.40 -18.81
N GLN A 9 -23.54 -3.50 -18.09
CA GLN A 9 -22.18 -3.99 -17.87
C GLN A 9 -21.48 -4.32 -19.20
N ASP A 10 -22.12 -5.07 -20.08
CA ASP A 10 -21.54 -5.44 -21.38
C ASP A 10 -21.24 -4.21 -22.24
N HIS A 11 -22.10 -3.19 -22.20
CA HIS A 11 -21.89 -1.93 -22.91
C HIS A 11 -20.69 -1.14 -22.38
N ILE A 12 -20.55 -1.04 -21.05
CA ILE A 12 -19.38 -0.42 -20.41
C ILE A 12 -18.10 -1.18 -20.81
N LEU A 13 -18.11 -2.51 -20.71
CA LEU A 13 -16.96 -3.33 -21.09
C LEU A 13 -16.54 -3.09 -22.54
N ASN A 14 -17.51 -3.01 -23.47
CA ASN A 14 -17.22 -2.76 -24.87
C ASN A 14 -16.62 -1.36 -25.11
N LYS A 15 -17.16 -0.32 -24.47
CA LYS A 15 -16.59 1.03 -24.54
C LYS A 15 -15.18 1.08 -23.97
N LEU A 16 -14.94 0.47 -22.81
CA LEU A 16 -13.62 0.42 -22.18
C LEU A 16 -12.59 -0.29 -23.07
N LYS A 17 -12.94 -1.44 -23.64
CA LYS A 17 -12.08 -2.19 -24.58
C LYS A 17 -11.73 -1.39 -25.83
N SER A 18 -12.64 -0.54 -26.31
CA SER A 18 -12.39 0.30 -27.49
C SER A 18 -11.45 1.48 -27.22
N LEU A 19 -11.33 1.90 -25.96
CA LEU A 19 -10.57 3.09 -25.56
C LEU A 19 -9.23 2.77 -24.91
N LEU A 20 -9.10 1.59 -24.30
CA LEU A 20 -7.97 1.23 -23.45
C LEU A 20 -7.42 -0.15 -23.84
N GLU A 21 -6.10 -0.29 -23.79
CA GLU A 21 -5.43 -1.60 -23.86
C GLU A 21 -5.55 -2.32 -22.51
N ILE A 22 -6.63 -3.05 -22.34
CA ILE A 22 -6.99 -3.72 -21.08
C ILE A 22 -6.47 -5.16 -21.10
N LYS A 23 -5.83 -5.55 -19.99
CA LYS A 23 -5.38 -6.91 -19.74
C LYS A 23 -6.40 -7.70 -18.93
N TYR A 24 -6.88 -7.13 -17.81
CA TYR A 24 -7.91 -7.75 -16.97
C TYR A 24 -8.98 -6.73 -16.54
N ILE A 25 -10.21 -7.20 -16.35
CA ILE A 25 -11.25 -6.48 -15.62
C ILE A 25 -11.84 -7.42 -14.59
N TYR A 26 -11.86 -6.97 -13.33
CA TYR A 26 -12.55 -7.64 -12.24
C TYR A 26 -13.75 -6.82 -11.80
N GLU A 27 -14.83 -7.49 -11.40
CA GLU A 27 -15.98 -6.88 -10.75
C GLU A 27 -16.03 -7.34 -9.28
N THR A 28 -15.92 -6.39 -8.37
CA THR A 28 -16.14 -6.60 -6.93
C THR A 28 -17.29 -5.75 -6.44
N ARG A 29 -17.75 -5.96 -5.21
CA ARG A 29 -18.90 -5.25 -4.63
C ARG A 29 -18.52 -4.68 -3.28
N ILE A 30 -18.95 -3.45 -3.01
CA ILE A 30 -18.96 -2.87 -1.67
C ILE A 30 -20.40 -2.89 -1.16
N GLU A 31 -20.58 -3.53 -0.02
CA GLU A 31 -21.79 -3.40 0.78
C GLU A 31 -21.78 -2.02 1.45
N LYS A 32 -22.80 -1.20 1.17
CA LYS A 32 -23.13 0.00 1.95
C LYS A 32 -24.38 -0.30 2.77
N GLU A 33 -24.55 0.43 3.87
CA GLU A 33 -25.68 0.30 4.82
C GLU A 33 -27.05 0.11 4.12
N ASP A 34 -27.29 0.71 2.94
CA ASP A 34 -28.55 0.56 2.16
C ASP A 34 -28.38 0.18 0.67
N SER A 35 -27.15 -0.06 0.17
CA SER A 35 -26.95 -0.34 -1.26
C SER A 35 -25.69 -1.12 -1.57
N ILE A 36 -25.76 -2.08 -2.50
CA ILE A 36 -24.57 -2.77 -3.01
C ILE A 36 -24.05 -2.01 -4.23
N LYS A 37 -22.87 -1.39 -4.11
CA LYS A 37 -22.24 -0.71 -5.25
C LYS A 37 -21.14 -1.59 -5.86
N PRO A 38 -21.32 -2.03 -7.10
CA PRO A 38 -20.25 -2.71 -7.84
C PRO A 38 -19.08 -1.77 -8.18
N ILE A 39 -17.86 -2.32 -8.12
CA ILE A 39 -16.60 -1.69 -8.51
C ILE A 39 -15.97 -2.49 -9.65
N PHE A 40 -15.59 -1.80 -10.72
CA PHE A 40 -14.68 -2.35 -11.71
C PHE A 40 -13.22 -2.06 -11.38
N ILE A 41 -12.40 -3.10 -11.31
CA ILE A 41 -10.94 -3.01 -11.24
C ILE A 41 -10.40 -3.31 -12.62
N VAL A 42 -9.92 -2.29 -13.31
CA VAL A 42 -9.39 -2.38 -14.67
C VAL A 42 -7.87 -2.37 -14.61
N ILE A 43 -7.24 -3.40 -15.17
CA ILE A 43 -5.78 -3.55 -15.25
C ILE A 43 -5.37 -3.38 -16.71
N LEU A 44 -4.52 -2.38 -16.97
CA LEU A 44 -4.01 -2.05 -18.30
C LEU A 44 -2.76 -2.87 -18.65
N LYS A 45 -2.57 -3.18 -19.94
CA LYS A 45 -1.40 -3.91 -20.45
C LYS A 45 -0.10 -3.10 -20.38
N GLY A 46 -0.20 -1.78 -20.57
CA GLY A 46 0.95 -0.88 -20.65
C GLY A 46 1.62 -0.57 -19.31
N LYS A 47 2.88 -0.09 -19.39
CA LYS A 47 3.67 0.40 -18.25
C LYS A 47 3.18 1.74 -17.67
N SER A 48 2.31 2.44 -18.38
CA SER A 48 1.85 3.76 -17.93
C SER A 48 1.02 3.63 -16.65
N SER A 49 1.56 4.17 -15.57
CA SER A 49 0.93 4.23 -14.24
C SER A 49 -0.25 5.21 -14.17
N SER A 50 -0.50 5.98 -15.23
CA SER A 50 -1.58 6.95 -15.32
C SER A 50 -2.16 7.03 -16.74
N LEU A 51 -3.47 7.26 -16.81
CA LEU A 51 -4.14 7.65 -18.05
C LEU A 51 -3.81 9.11 -18.37
N THR A 52 -3.79 9.46 -19.65
CA THR A 52 -3.80 10.87 -20.05
C THR A 52 -5.06 11.56 -19.52
N GLN A 53 -5.00 12.87 -19.32
CA GLN A 53 -6.15 13.65 -18.82
C GLN A 53 -7.40 13.47 -19.70
N GLU A 54 -7.21 13.38 -21.02
CA GLU A 54 -8.27 13.12 -21.99
C GLU A 54 -8.90 11.75 -21.82
N LEU A 55 -8.09 10.68 -21.74
CA LEU A 55 -8.59 9.32 -21.52
C LEU A 55 -9.27 9.18 -20.16
N SER A 56 -8.73 9.81 -19.12
CA SER A 56 -9.35 9.83 -17.79
C SER A 56 -10.73 10.49 -17.83
N ALA A 57 -10.88 11.61 -18.54
CA ALA A 57 -12.16 12.29 -18.71
C ALA A 57 -13.17 11.46 -19.53
N MET A 58 -12.72 10.79 -20.61
CA MET A 58 -13.57 9.89 -21.39
C MET A 58 -14.07 8.71 -20.54
N VAL A 59 -13.19 8.08 -19.78
CA VAL A 59 -13.56 6.99 -18.87
C VAL A 59 -14.55 7.50 -17.81
N ALA A 60 -14.29 8.65 -17.20
CA ALA A 60 -15.19 9.24 -16.21
C ALA A 60 -16.60 9.46 -16.77
N LYS A 61 -16.71 9.92 -18.03
CA LYS A 61 -17.99 10.07 -18.72
C LYS A 61 -18.71 8.74 -18.94
N ILE A 62 -18.01 7.68 -19.33
CA ILE A 62 -18.62 6.34 -19.49
C ILE A 62 -19.31 5.91 -18.20
N PHE A 63 -18.65 6.10 -17.06
CA PHE A 63 -19.22 5.71 -15.77
C PHE A 63 -20.29 6.68 -15.27
N GLN A 64 -20.20 7.99 -15.55
CA GLN A 64 -21.22 8.99 -15.17
C GLN A 64 -22.52 8.89 -15.98
N GLU A 65 -22.42 8.64 -17.30
CA GLU A 65 -23.57 8.66 -18.21
C GLU A 65 -24.39 7.37 -18.14
N GLU A 66 -23.74 6.24 -17.83
CA GLU A 66 -24.37 4.94 -17.98
C GLU A 66 -24.88 4.38 -16.64
N THR A 67 -24.27 4.69 -15.48
CA THR A 67 -24.46 3.90 -14.22
C THR A 67 -24.01 4.58 -12.91
N ASP A 68 -24.21 3.93 -11.76
CA ASP A 68 -23.64 4.29 -10.45
C ASP A 68 -22.46 3.37 -10.05
N PHE A 69 -21.79 2.75 -11.04
CA PHE A 69 -20.62 1.89 -10.84
C PHE A 69 -19.42 2.74 -10.37
N LEU A 70 -18.68 2.22 -9.40
CA LEU A 70 -17.36 2.73 -9.07
C LEU A 70 -16.31 2.04 -9.95
N TYR A 71 -15.16 2.67 -10.14
CA TYR A 71 -14.09 2.05 -10.91
C TYR A 71 -12.71 2.49 -10.44
N ARG A 72 -11.73 1.64 -10.71
CA ARG A 72 -10.31 1.87 -10.44
C ARG A 72 -9.49 1.33 -11.59
N ILE A 73 -8.50 2.11 -12.04
CA ILE A 73 -7.64 1.76 -13.15
C ILE A 73 -6.19 1.72 -12.68
N PHE A 74 -5.49 0.65 -13.02
CA PHE A 74 -4.11 0.40 -12.63
C PHE A 74 -3.28 -0.09 -13.82
N SER A 75 -1.99 0.20 -13.82
CA SER A 75 -1.05 -0.51 -14.70
C SER A 75 -0.84 -1.94 -14.21
N PHE A 76 -0.56 -2.86 -15.14
CA PHE A 76 -0.24 -4.23 -14.79
C PHE A 76 0.95 -4.34 -13.83
N GLU A 77 2.02 -3.57 -14.05
CA GLU A 77 3.19 -3.57 -13.17
C GLU A 77 2.84 -3.16 -11.74
N TYR A 78 2.03 -2.10 -11.57
CA TYR A 78 1.60 -1.66 -10.25
C TYR A 78 0.70 -2.70 -9.57
N ALA A 79 -0.32 -3.19 -10.27
CA ALA A 79 -1.25 -4.17 -9.72
C ALA A 79 -0.51 -5.47 -9.31
N LYS A 80 0.45 -5.92 -10.14
CA LYS A 80 1.29 -7.08 -9.85
C LYS A 80 2.16 -6.86 -8.61
N GLN A 81 2.73 -5.67 -8.45
CA GLN A 81 3.50 -5.33 -7.26
C GLN A 81 2.60 -5.31 -6.02
N GLN A 82 1.43 -4.71 -6.10
CA GLN A 82 0.48 -4.66 -4.97
C GLN A 82 -0.05 -6.04 -4.57
N LEU A 83 -0.21 -6.97 -5.50
CA LEU A 83 -0.50 -8.38 -5.16
C LEU A 83 0.65 -9.05 -4.42
N LYS A 84 1.91 -8.78 -4.81
CA LYS A 84 3.08 -9.32 -4.11
C LYS A 84 3.24 -8.75 -2.70
N GLU A 85 2.91 -7.49 -2.53
CA GLU A 85 2.87 -6.79 -1.23
C GLU A 85 1.61 -7.13 -0.42
N GLU A 86 0.80 -8.08 -0.88
CA GLU A 86 -0.39 -8.56 -0.18
C GLU A 86 -1.40 -7.44 0.11
N ASN A 87 -1.52 -6.47 -0.79
CA ASN A 87 -2.48 -5.38 -0.65
C ASN A 87 -3.92 -5.94 -0.68
N LEU A 88 -4.62 -5.77 0.44
CA LEU A 88 -5.98 -6.29 0.66
C LEU A 88 -6.98 -5.88 -0.43
N PHE A 89 -6.83 -4.72 -1.08
CA PHE A 89 -7.69 -4.33 -2.20
C PHE A 89 -7.56 -5.29 -3.38
N PHE A 90 -6.33 -5.65 -3.75
CA PHE A 90 -6.05 -6.52 -4.89
C PHE A 90 -6.27 -7.98 -4.53
N VAL A 91 -5.83 -8.42 -3.34
CA VAL A 91 -6.04 -9.79 -2.85
C VAL A 91 -7.53 -10.13 -2.80
N HIS A 92 -8.36 -9.22 -2.27
CA HIS A 92 -9.82 -9.40 -2.27
C HIS A 92 -10.45 -9.17 -3.65
N GLY A 93 -9.98 -8.17 -4.40
CA GLY A 93 -10.67 -7.67 -5.59
C GLY A 93 -10.35 -8.42 -6.88
N CYS A 94 -9.17 -9.04 -6.97
CA CYS A 94 -8.61 -9.62 -8.19
C CYS A 94 -8.58 -11.16 -8.14
N THR A 95 -9.58 -11.78 -7.52
CA THR A 95 -9.75 -13.24 -7.49
C THR A 95 -10.38 -13.74 -8.78
N TRP A 96 -10.09 -14.99 -9.16
CA TRP A 96 -10.58 -15.59 -10.41
C TRP A 96 -12.12 -15.55 -10.56
N ASN A 97 -12.85 -15.82 -9.49
CA ASN A 97 -14.32 -15.77 -9.48
C ASN A 97 -14.91 -14.37 -9.74
N LYS A 98 -14.11 -13.32 -9.62
CA LYS A 98 -14.49 -11.91 -9.86
C LYS A 98 -14.03 -11.42 -11.24
N LEU A 99 -13.31 -12.24 -12.02
CA LEU A 99 -12.84 -11.87 -13.34
C LEU A 99 -14.00 -11.82 -14.33
N VAL A 100 -14.19 -10.66 -14.97
CA VAL A 100 -15.23 -10.45 -15.99
C VAL A 100 -14.66 -10.30 -17.39
N PHE A 101 -13.36 -10.02 -17.52
CA PHE A 101 -12.67 -9.98 -18.79
C PHE A 101 -11.17 -10.26 -18.65
N HIS A 102 -10.63 -11.08 -19.55
CA HIS A 102 -9.20 -11.17 -19.82
C HIS A 102 -8.96 -11.02 -21.32
N ASN A 103 -7.81 -10.45 -21.69
CA ASN A 103 -7.37 -10.45 -23.07
C ASN A 103 -6.96 -11.89 -23.49
N PRO A 104 -7.55 -12.49 -24.54
CA PRO A 104 -7.22 -13.84 -24.98
C PRO A 104 -5.81 -13.96 -25.59
N ASP A 105 -5.23 -12.86 -26.07
CA ASP A 105 -3.90 -12.86 -26.70
C ASP A 105 -2.74 -12.74 -25.68
N ASP A 106 -3.05 -12.54 -24.39
CA ASP A 106 -2.04 -12.38 -23.35
C ASP A 106 -1.76 -13.72 -22.63
N GLU A 107 -0.48 -13.99 -22.33
CA GLU A 107 -0.08 -15.15 -21.53
C GLU A 107 -0.70 -15.11 -20.12
N LEU A 108 -0.99 -16.31 -19.60
CA LEU A 108 -1.46 -16.50 -18.24
C LEU A 108 -0.36 -16.08 -17.26
N ASP A 109 -0.72 -15.30 -16.24
CA ASP A 109 0.23 -14.81 -15.24
C ASP A 109 -0.32 -14.91 -13.80
N SER A 110 0.37 -14.28 -12.86
CA SER A 110 0.06 -14.31 -11.43
C SER A 110 -1.39 -13.91 -11.07
N PHE A 111 -2.10 -13.21 -11.97
CA PHE A 111 -3.51 -12.85 -11.80
C PHE A 111 -4.50 -13.95 -12.23
N HIS A 112 -4.09 -14.87 -13.10
CA HIS A 112 -4.97 -15.90 -13.66
C HIS A 112 -5.27 -17.02 -12.67
N GLU A 113 -4.29 -17.38 -11.84
CA GLU A 113 -4.38 -18.47 -10.85
C GLU A 113 -4.37 -17.94 -9.40
N HIS A 114 -4.66 -16.65 -9.19
CA HIS A 114 -4.58 -16.07 -7.84
C HIS A 114 -5.66 -16.66 -6.93
N HIS A 115 -5.22 -17.57 -6.06
CA HIS A 115 -5.91 -17.99 -4.86
C HIS A 115 -5.23 -17.36 -3.66
N ILE A 116 -6.03 -16.92 -2.68
CA ILE A 116 -5.53 -16.31 -1.45
C ILE A 116 -4.92 -17.42 -0.56
N PRO A 117 -3.59 -17.49 -0.39
CA PRO A 117 -2.97 -18.46 0.51
C PRO A 117 -3.30 -18.13 1.97
N GLU A 118 -3.40 -19.14 2.83
CA GLU A 118 -3.70 -18.93 4.25
C GLU A 118 -2.64 -18.06 4.96
N LYS A 119 -1.36 -18.22 4.57
CA LYS A 119 -0.25 -17.38 5.05
C LYS A 119 -0.45 -15.90 4.75
N THR A 120 -1.05 -15.55 3.60
CA THR A 120 -1.27 -14.16 3.19
C THR A 120 -2.29 -13.46 4.08
N LEU A 121 -3.29 -14.17 4.60
CA LEU A 121 -4.24 -13.59 5.57
C LEU A 121 -3.54 -13.19 6.87
N ASN A 122 -2.67 -14.06 7.39
CA ASN A 122 -1.88 -13.78 8.60
C ASN A 122 -0.90 -12.62 8.37
N ASN A 123 -0.23 -12.59 7.23
CA ASN A 123 0.69 -11.50 6.91
C ASN A 123 -0.03 -10.15 6.76
N MET A 124 -1.21 -10.12 6.11
CA MET A 124 -2.02 -8.90 6.02
C MET A 124 -2.42 -8.38 7.41
N GLN A 125 -2.77 -9.28 8.33
CA GLN A 125 -3.07 -8.92 9.71
C GLN A 125 -1.84 -8.35 10.43
N LEU A 126 -0.66 -8.99 10.30
CA LEU A 126 0.58 -8.49 10.90
C LEU A 126 0.97 -7.10 10.34
N THR A 127 0.81 -6.88 9.04
CA THR A 127 1.06 -5.58 8.41
C THR A 127 0.07 -4.52 8.92
N PHE A 128 -1.21 -4.88 9.08
CA PHE A 128 -2.20 -4.00 9.68
C PHE A 128 -1.83 -3.61 11.11
N GLU A 129 -1.44 -4.57 11.95
CA GLU A 129 -1.01 -4.31 13.33
C GLU A 129 0.21 -3.39 13.40
N LYS A 130 1.19 -3.58 12.51
CA LYS A 130 2.37 -2.69 12.39
C LYS A 130 1.97 -1.25 12.03
N GLU A 131 1.11 -1.08 11.04
CA GLU A 131 0.63 0.25 10.62
C GLU A 131 -0.22 0.91 11.72
N CYS A 132 -1.08 0.15 12.41
CA CYS A 132 -1.82 0.64 13.57
C CYS A 132 -0.87 1.14 14.67
N HIS A 133 0.14 0.34 15.04
CA HIS A 133 1.11 0.74 16.07
C HIS A 133 1.82 2.05 15.71
N LYS A 134 2.26 2.19 14.44
CA LYS A 134 2.87 3.43 13.93
C LYS A 134 1.92 4.62 14.08
N MET A 135 0.64 4.46 13.77
CA MET A 135 -0.35 5.55 13.88
C MET A 135 -0.69 5.86 15.34
N THR A 136 -0.73 4.86 16.23
CA THR A 136 -1.00 5.02 17.66
C THR A 136 0.05 5.91 18.34
N VAL A 137 1.34 5.81 17.96
CA VAL A 137 2.39 6.68 18.50
C VAL A 137 2.08 8.17 18.32
N PHE A 138 1.49 8.56 17.19
CA PHE A 138 1.07 9.95 16.96
C PHE A 138 -0.12 10.35 17.84
N LEU A 139 -1.07 9.44 18.07
CA LEU A 139 -2.22 9.68 18.94
C LEU A 139 -1.78 9.84 20.41
N GLU A 140 -0.90 8.97 20.89
CA GLU A 140 -0.30 9.07 22.22
C GLU A 140 0.50 10.37 22.39
N GLY A 141 1.29 10.74 21.38
CA GLY A 141 2.00 12.00 21.34
C GLY A 141 1.05 13.21 21.39
N ALA A 142 -0.10 13.15 20.70
CA ALA A 142 -1.11 14.18 20.78
C ALA A 142 -1.66 14.32 22.21
N ILE A 143 -2.06 13.22 22.85
CA ILE A 143 -2.59 13.21 24.22
C ILE A 143 -1.58 13.83 25.19
N PHE A 144 -0.31 13.44 25.10
CA PHE A 144 0.77 14.03 25.90
C PHE A 144 0.87 15.54 25.74
N PHE A 145 0.79 16.06 24.51
CA PHE A 145 0.86 17.50 24.27
C PHE A 145 -0.39 18.26 24.76
N ILE A 146 -1.57 17.62 24.73
CA ILE A 146 -2.81 18.19 25.29
C ILE A 146 -2.66 18.37 26.81
N GLU A 147 -2.18 17.34 27.50
CA GLU A 147 -1.96 17.36 28.96
C GLU A 147 -0.95 18.44 29.38
N ASN A 148 0.08 18.64 28.55
CA ASN A 148 1.09 19.69 28.74
C ASN A 148 0.68 21.07 28.20
N LYS A 149 -0.57 21.24 27.77
CA LYS A 149 -1.14 22.49 27.22
C LYS A 149 -0.42 23.02 25.97
N ASN A 150 0.33 22.17 25.27
CA ASN A 150 0.97 22.51 24.01
C ASN A 150 0.06 22.14 22.84
N LEU A 151 -0.99 22.94 22.66
CA LEU A 151 -2.10 22.61 21.77
C LEU A 151 -1.69 22.61 20.28
N SER A 152 -0.74 23.45 19.87
CA SER A 152 -0.24 23.47 18.50
C SER A 152 0.44 22.15 18.11
N HIS A 153 1.30 21.61 18.97
CA HIS A 153 1.96 20.33 18.74
C HIS A 153 0.98 19.16 18.83
N ALA A 154 0.03 19.20 19.77
CA ALA A 154 -1.04 18.22 19.84
C ALA A 154 -1.84 18.16 18.52
N THR A 155 -2.19 19.32 17.96
CA THR A 155 -2.97 19.36 16.71
C THR A 155 -2.17 18.80 15.52
N TYR A 156 -0.87 19.11 15.45
CA TYR A 156 0.02 18.54 14.45
C TYR A 156 0.08 17.00 14.55
N MET A 157 0.19 16.46 15.76
CA MET A 157 0.21 15.01 15.98
C MET A 157 -1.12 14.36 15.56
N LEU A 158 -2.26 14.99 15.88
CA LEU A 158 -3.58 14.54 15.42
C LEU A 158 -3.71 14.60 13.89
N HIS A 159 -3.15 15.63 13.26
CA HIS A 159 -3.11 15.73 11.80
C HIS A 159 -2.36 14.53 11.21
N GLN A 160 -1.14 14.24 11.68
CA GLN A 160 -0.34 13.11 11.21
C GLN A 160 -1.07 11.77 11.39
N HIS A 161 -1.69 11.56 12.55
CA HIS A 161 -2.48 10.37 12.83
C HIS A 161 -3.63 10.18 11.82
N ILE A 162 -4.44 11.23 11.60
CA ILE A 162 -5.59 11.18 10.67
C ILE A 162 -5.11 11.04 9.21
N GLU A 163 -4.04 11.75 8.82
CA GLU A 163 -3.44 11.68 7.48
C GLU A 163 -2.98 10.26 7.14
N LEU A 164 -2.20 9.63 8.04
CA LEU A 164 -1.71 8.26 7.87
C LEU A 164 -2.87 7.26 7.75
N TRP A 165 -3.89 7.40 8.59
CA TRP A 165 -5.09 6.57 8.50
C TRP A 165 -5.81 6.73 7.16
N PHE A 166 -5.93 7.94 6.63
CA PHE A 166 -6.58 8.16 5.33
C PHE A 166 -5.77 7.55 4.18
N ARG A 167 -4.43 7.70 4.20
CA ARG A 167 -3.55 7.11 3.20
C ARG A 167 -3.64 5.58 3.22
N PHE A 168 -3.58 4.99 4.42
CA PHE A 168 -3.69 3.56 4.59
C PHE A 168 -5.07 3.02 4.22
N ALA A 169 -6.15 3.71 4.63
CA ALA A 169 -7.52 3.40 4.21
C ALA A 169 -7.68 3.40 2.69
N ALA A 170 -7.09 4.38 1.99
CA ALA A 170 -7.09 4.41 0.54
C ALA A 170 -6.31 3.24 -0.10
N LEU A 171 -5.29 2.68 0.57
CA LEU A 171 -4.61 1.49 0.06
C LEU A 171 -5.54 0.28 0.06
N PHE A 172 -6.19 -0.04 1.19
CA PHE A 172 -7.00 -1.26 1.29
C PHE A 172 -8.43 -1.13 0.74
N ILE A 173 -9.01 0.09 0.68
CA ILE A 173 -10.35 0.33 0.12
C ILE A 173 -10.30 0.56 -1.39
N MET A 174 -9.24 1.20 -1.85
CA MET A 174 -9.16 1.79 -3.19
C MET A 174 -7.96 1.27 -4.00
N GLY A 175 -7.01 0.56 -3.39
CA GLY A 175 -5.85 -0.02 -4.07
C GLY A 175 -4.71 0.96 -4.33
N LYS A 176 -4.84 2.24 -3.97
CA LYS A 176 -3.74 3.23 -4.08
C LYS A 176 -4.01 4.44 -3.21
N GLU A 177 -3.02 4.81 -2.41
CA GLU A 177 -3.03 6.06 -1.65
C GLU A 177 -2.99 7.30 -2.55
N ARG A 178 -3.42 8.43 -1.99
CA ARG A 178 -3.19 9.74 -2.57
C ARG A 178 -2.09 10.41 -1.77
N LYS A 179 -0.99 10.77 -2.42
CA LYS A 179 0.10 11.54 -1.84
C LYS A 179 -0.34 13.00 -1.68
N SER A 180 -1.01 13.30 -0.58
CA SER A 180 -1.44 14.65 -0.20
C SER A 180 -1.35 14.78 1.32
N HIS A 181 -0.98 15.96 1.79
CA HIS A 181 -0.98 16.30 3.22
C HIS A 181 -2.30 16.95 3.65
N SER A 182 -3.17 17.35 2.72
CA SER A 182 -4.47 17.92 3.08
C SER A 182 -5.47 16.81 3.40
N ILE A 183 -5.94 16.77 4.65
CA ILE A 183 -7.00 15.87 5.10
C ILE A 183 -8.28 16.13 4.31
N LYS A 184 -8.56 17.39 3.94
CA LYS A 184 -9.70 17.73 3.07
C LYS A 184 -9.62 17.01 1.72
N GLU A 185 -8.45 16.99 1.09
CA GLU A 185 -8.26 16.29 -0.18
C GLU A 185 -8.37 14.77 -0.01
N LEU A 186 -7.76 14.21 1.03
CA LEU A 186 -7.79 12.78 1.33
C LEU A 186 -9.22 12.29 1.61
N GLN A 187 -9.97 13.04 2.43
CA GLN A 187 -11.38 12.80 2.71
C GLN A 187 -12.21 12.83 1.43
N THR A 188 -11.99 13.83 0.57
CA THR A 188 -12.71 13.96 -0.70
C THR A 188 -12.40 12.80 -1.63
N TYR A 189 -11.14 12.36 -1.68
CA TYR A 189 -10.68 11.26 -2.51
C TYR A 189 -11.35 9.93 -2.14
N ILE A 190 -11.49 9.63 -0.85
CA ILE A 190 -12.05 8.34 -0.41
C ILE A 190 -13.59 8.29 -0.39
N LYS A 191 -14.25 9.46 -0.36
CA LYS A 191 -15.70 9.62 -0.13
C LYS A 191 -16.62 8.76 -1.00
N ALA A 192 -16.27 8.55 -2.26
CA ALA A 192 -17.10 7.74 -3.17
C ALA A 192 -17.14 6.25 -2.76
N PHE A 193 -16.00 5.75 -2.26
CA PHE A 193 -15.78 4.36 -1.86
C PHE A 193 -16.17 4.12 -0.39
N SER A 194 -15.86 5.07 0.50
CA SER A 194 -16.30 5.06 1.90
C SER A 194 -16.92 6.42 2.28
N PRO A 195 -18.26 6.56 2.18
CA PRO A 195 -18.95 7.80 2.55
C PRO A 195 -18.80 8.18 4.03
N GLU A 196 -18.66 7.20 4.92
CA GLU A 196 -18.45 7.41 6.36
C GLU A 196 -17.12 8.12 6.61
N LEU A 197 -16.03 7.60 6.04
CA LEU A 197 -14.72 8.26 6.07
C LEU A 197 -14.75 9.59 5.32
N GLY A 198 -15.45 9.65 4.18
CA GLY A 198 -15.65 10.86 3.39
C GLY A 198 -16.48 11.96 4.05
N LYS A 199 -17.11 11.66 5.19
CA LYS A 199 -17.88 12.57 6.03
C LYS A 199 -17.33 12.62 7.46
N LEU A 200 -16.08 12.19 7.69
CA LEU A 200 -15.44 12.28 9.00
C LEU A 200 -15.56 13.70 9.55
N PHE A 201 -15.16 14.69 8.74
CA PHE A 201 -15.49 16.10 8.87
C PHE A 201 -16.61 16.44 7.88
N ASN A 202 -17.82 16.61 8.39
CA ASN A 202 -19.00 16.99 7.66
C ASN A 202 -18.88 18.43 7.15
N THR A 203 -18.44 18.54 5.90
CA THR A 203 -18.33 19.79 5.15
C THR A 203 -19.65 20.53 4.92
N GLN A 204 -20.79 20.08 5.43
CA GLN A 204 -22.04 20.86 5.44
C GLN A 204 -22.22 21.67 6.73
N ILE A 205 -21.40 21.41 7.76
CA ILE A 205 -21.44 22.10 9.04
C ILE A 205 -20.25 23.07 9.07
N GLU A 206 -20.52 24.38 9.19
CA GLU A 206 -19.50 25.43 9.18
C GLU A 206 -18.45 25.22 10.28
N GLU A 207 -18.87 24.81 11.48
CA GLU A 207 -17.96 24.48 12.58
C GLU A 207 -16.99 23.36 12.22
N GLU A 208 -17.46 22.29 11.57
CA GLU A 208 -16.59 21.17 11.16
C GLU A 208 -15.70 21.53 9.97
N GLN A 209 -16.14 22.41 9.07
CA GLN A 209 -15.30 22.96 8.02
C GLN A 209 -14.15 23.78 8.61
N ASN A 210 -14.44 24.64 9.58
CA ASN A 210 -13.44 25.45 10.27
C ASN A 210 -12.47 24.56 11.06
N LEU A 211 -12.97 23.50 11.69
CA LEU A 211 -12.14 22.53 12.41
C LEU A 211 -11.17 21.79 11.48
N LEU A 212 -11.66 21.33 10.32
CA LEU A 212 -10.84 20.67 9.30
C LEU A 212 -9.77 21.61 8.74
N LYS A 213 -10.14 22.87 8.45
CA LYS A 213 -9.18 23.87 7.99
C LYS A 213 -8.09 24.11 9.03
N LEU A 214 -8.47 24.25 10.29
CA LEU A 214 -7.54 24.47 11.38
C LEU A 214 -6.59 23.28 11.55
N LEU A 215 -7.09 22.05 11.39
CA LEU A 215 -6.27 20.84 11.39
C LEU A 215 -5.26 20.82 10.23
N ASP A 216 -5.71 21.09 8.99
CA ASP A 216 -4.83 21.19 7.80
C ASP A 216 -3.77 22.30 7.96
N ASP A 217 -4.15 23.45 8.55
CA ASP A 217 -3.23 24.57 8.80
C ASP A 217 -2.14 24.18 9.84
N ALA A 218 -2.45 23.31 10.80
CA ALA A 218 -1.48 22.84 11.81
C ALA A 218 -0.24 22.15 11.21
N TYR A 219 -0.39 21.52 10.04
CA TYR A 219 0.71 20.88 9.31
C TYR A 219 1.78 21.90 8.86
N ILE A 220 1.34 23.10 8.47
CA ILE A 220 2.19 24.17 7.94
C ILE A 220 2.74 25.05 9.07
N THR A 221 1.93 25.29 10.10
CA THR A 221 2.15 26.41 11.03
C THR A 221 3.04 26.11 12.23
N THR A 222 3.35 24.83 12.51
CA THR A 222 4.40 24.46 13.49
C THR A 222 5.80 24.93 13.09
N ARG A 223 5.97 25.48 11.88
CA ARG A 223 7.22 26.04 11.36
C ARG A 223 7.24 27.58 11.27
N TYR A 224 6.09 28.25 11.47
CA TYR A 224 5.96 29.72 11.37
C TYR A 224 4.96 30.23 12.43
N GLU A 225 5.47 30.64 13.59
CA GLU A 225 4.72 30.74 14.86
C GLU A 225 3.64 31.82 14.99
N ASN A 226 3.44 32.74 14.03
CA ASN A 226 2.85 34.03 14.44
C ASN A 226 1.31 34.13 14.47
N ASN A 227 0.52 33.19 13.91
CA ASN A 227 -0.95 33.36 13.82
C ASN A 227 -1.82 32.10 14.04
N TYR A 228 -1.25 30.97 14.47
CA TYR A 228 -2.04 29.75 14.68
C TYR A 228 -2.60 29.69 16.10
N HIS A 229 -3.93 29.70 16.24
CA HIS A 229 -4.60 29.65 17.54
C HIS A 229 -5.66 28.55 17.53
N ILE A 230 -5.55 27.63 18.47
CA ILE A 230 -6.53 26.56 18.71
C ILE A 230 -6.87 26.52 20.20
N ASN A 231 -8.13 26.30 20.54
CA ASN A 231 -8.56 26.14 21.93
C ASN A 231 -8.78 24.66 22.31
N LEU A 232 -8.96 24.40 23.62
CA LEU A 232 -9.15 23.05 24.14
C LEU A 232 -10.41 22.35 23.61
N GLU A 233 -11.50 23.08 23.37
CA GLU A 233 -12.74 22.50 22.84
C GLU A 233 -12.52 21.98 21.41
N GLN A 234 -11.86 22.77 20.57
CA GLN A 234 -11.50 22.39 19.21
C GLN A 234 -10.57 21.17 19.20
N ILE A 235 -9.57 21.14 20.09
CA ILE A 235 -8.69 19.97 20.23
C ILE A 235 -9.46 18.71 20.59
N HIS A 236 -10.36 18.76 21.57
CA HIS A 236 -11.12 17.58 21.97
C HIS A 236 -12.01 17.10 20.81
N LYS A 237 -12.63 18.02 20.06
CA LYS A 237 -13.38 17.67 18.84
C LYS A 237 -12.48 16.98 17.79
N ILE A 238 -11.24 17.43 17.59
CA ILE A 238 -10.30 16.76 16.66
C ILE A 238 -9.89 15.38 17.19
N LEU A 239 -9.65 15.25 18.49
CA LEU A 239 -9.33 13.98 19.13
C LEU A 239 -10.47 12.96 18.98
N GLU A 240 -11.72 13.39 19.16
CA GLU A 240 -12.89 12.55 18.87
C GLU A 240 -12.94 12.08 17.40
N LYS A 241 -12.60 12.98 16.46
CA LYS A 241 -12.50 12.63 15.04
C LYS A 241 -11.35 11.65 14.75
N ALA A 242 -10.22 11.77 15.46
CA ALA A 242 -9.10 10.83 15.35
C ALA A 242 -9.52 9.41 15.79
N HIS A 243 -10.12 9.28 16.97
CA HIS A 243 -10.64 7.99 17.44
C HIS A 243 -11.73 7.42 16.50
N LYS A 244 -12.60 8.28 15.98
CA LYS A 244 -13.62 7.85 15.00
C LYS A 244 -12.98 7.37 13.70
N MET A 245 -11.94 8.04 13.21
CA MET A 245 -11.19 7.63 12.02
C MET A 245 -10.60 6.23 12.20
N GLU A 246 -9.90 6.01 13.31
CA GLU A 246 -9.30 4.72 13.67
C GLU A 246 -10.34 3.60 13.75
N ALA A 247 -11.45 3.83 14.47
CA ALA A 247 -12.51 2.85 14.64
C ALA A 247 -13.16 2.46 13.29
N LEU A 248 -13.48 3.46 12.46
CA LEU A 248 -14.08 3.23 11.13
C LEU A 248 -13.12 2.50 10.20
N ALA A 249 -11.87 2.96 10.09
CA ALA A 249 -10.89 2.34 9.21
C ALA A 249 -10.56 0.90 9.65
N THR A 250 -10.44 0.66 10.95
CA THR A 250 -10.23 -0.69 11.52
C THR A 250 -11.39 -1.61 11.22
N SER A 251 -12.63 -1.16 11.42
CA SER A 251 -13.82 -1.95 11.10
C SER A 251 -13.87 -2.30 9.62
N LEU A 252 -13.61 -1.33 8.73
CA LEU A 252 -13.58 -1.56 7.28
C LEU A 252 -12.49 -2.56 6.86
N PHE A 253 -11.31 -2.49 7.48
CA PHE A 253 -10.22 -3.43 7.21
C PHE A 253 -10.60 -4.84 7.65
N ILE A 254 -11.02 -5.01 8.90
CA ILE A 254 -11.39 -6.31 9.47
C ILE A 254 -12.54 -6.95 8.71
N ASN A 255 -13.59 -6.18 8.37
CA ASN A 255 -14.72 -6.68 7.59
C ASN A 255 -14.26 -7.23 6.24
N LYS A 256 -13.39 -6.49 5.54
CA LYS A 256 -12.87 -6.92 4.24
C LYS A 256 -11.93 -8.12 4.35
N LEU A 257 -11.11 -8.18 5.39
CA LEU A 257 -10.27 -9.35 5.68
C LEU A 257 -11.12 -10.60 5.98
N ASN A 258 -12.19 -10.44 6.77
CA ASN A 258 -13.13 -11.52 7.07
C ASN A 258 -13.82 -12.06 5.81
N THR A 259 -14.17 -11.18 4.85
CA THR A 259 -14.67 -11.63 3.54
C THR A 259 -13.66 -12.53 2.83
N CYS A 260 -12.37 -12.20 2.85
CA CYS A 260 -11.32 -13.07 2.31
C CYS A 260 -11.23 -14.41 3.05
N ILE A 261 -11.33 -14.42 4.39
CA ILE A 261 -11.30 -15.65 5.19
C ILE A 261 -12.45 -16.59 4.81
N VAL A 262 -13.66 -16.04 4.65
CA VAL A 262 -14.85 -16.81 4.23
C VAL A 262 -14.68 -17.35 2.81
N GLU A 263 -14.15 -16.55 1.88
CA GLU A 263 -13.85 -16.98 0.51
C GLU A 263 -12.84 -18.13 0.47
N VAL A 264 -11.77 -18.05 1.26
CA VAL A 264 -10.76 -19.13 1.38
C VAL A 264 -11.38 -20.40 1.95
N SER A 265 -12.24 -20.26 2.97
CA SER A 265 -12.88 -21.40 3.64
C SER A 265 -13.85 -22.13 2.71
N ASN A 266 -14.66 -21.39 1.95
CA ASN A 266 -15.58 -21.96 0.95
C ASN A 266 -14.84 -22.63 -0.23
N THR A 267 -13.61 -22.19 -0.53
CA THR A 267 -12.80 -22.81 -1.60
C THR A 267 -12.24 -24.17 -1.18
N LYS A 268 -12.08 -24.44 0.12
CA LYS A 268 -11.63 -25.76 0.64
C LYS A 268 -12.69 -26.87 0.44
N ASP A 269 -13.96 -26.52 0.25
CA ASP A 269 -15.05 -27.48 0.00
C ASP A 269 -15.20 -27.88 -1.49
N ILE A 270 -14.48 -27.23 -2.40
CA ILE A 270 -14.40 -27.64 -3.81
C ILE A 270 -13.17 -28.55 -3.95
N LYS A 271 -13.37 -29.86 -3.80
CA LYS A 271 -12.38 -30.88 -4.16
C LYS A 271 -12.05 -30.76 -5.66
N VAL A 272 -10.95 -30.08 -5.97
CA VAL A 272 -10.30 -30.20 -7.28
C VAL A 272 -9.83 -31.65 -7.41
N THR A 273 -10.25 -32.31 -8.49
CA THR A 273 -9.83 -33.66 -8.83
C THR A 273 -8.32 -33.67 -9.03
N GLN A 274 -7.59 -34.23 -8.05
CA GLN A 274 -6.17 -34.52 -8.18
C GLN A 274 -6.00 -35.58 -9.26
N GLN A 275 -5.48 -35.18 -10.43
CA GLN A 275 -4.78 -36.13 -11.29
C GLN A 275 -3.41 -36.39 -10.66
N GLN A 276 -3.14 -37.67 -10.44
CA GLN A 276 -1.89 -38.20 -9.89
C GLN A 276 -0.70 -37.83 -10.80
N SER A 277 0.42 -37.39 -10.21
CA SER A 277 1.72 -37.39 -10.86
C SER A 277 2.77 -38.01 -9.94
N SER A 278 3.53 -38.93 -10.53
CA SER A 278 4.63 -39.74 -9.97
C SER A 278 5.93 -38.94 -9.77
N GLU A 279 6.92 -39.58 -9.12
CA GLU A 279 8.20 -39.05 -8.59
C GLU A 279 8.97 -38.00 -9.44
N PRO A 280 9.73 -37.09 -8.79
CA PRO A 280 10.29 -35.89 -9.42
C PRO A 280 11.41 -36.21 -10.42
N ASN A 281 11.26 -35.73 -11.66
CA ASN A 281 12.32 -35.74 -12.67
C ASN A 281 13.22 -34.50 -12.49
N ASP A 282 14.46 -34.51 -13.01
CA ASP A 282 15.47 -33.43 -12.89
C ASP A 282 14.97 -32.01 -13.26
N MET A 283 13.89 -31.94 -14.05
CA MET A 283 13.18 -30.72 -14.41
C MET A 283 12.46 -30.07 -13.22
N GLU A 284 11.93 -30.87 -12.28
CA GLU A 284 11.27 -30.39 -11.06
C GLU A 284 12.27 -29.80 -10.07
N LEU A 285 13.47 -30.37 -9.96
CA LEU A 285 14.56 -29.79 -9.16
C LEU A 285 15.00 -28.43 -9.75
N SER A 286 15.12 -28.34 -11.08
CA SER A 286 15.41 -27.05 -11.75
C SER A 286 14.30 -26.02 -11.54
N ASN A 287 13.03 -26.45 -11.56
CA ASN A 287 11.89 -25.58 -11.29
C ASN A 287 11.81 -25.17 -9.82
N PHE A 288 12.17 -26.06 -8.90
CA PHE A 288 12.28 -25.77 -7.47
C PHE A 288 13.38 -24.75 -7.21
N ILE A 289 14.59 -24.93 -7.76
CA ILE A 289 15.69 -23.96 -7.65
C ILE A 289 15.30 -22.62 -8.29
N LYS A 290 14.60 -22.62 -9.43
CA LYS A 290 14.05 -21.39 -10.04
C LYS A 290 12.95 -20.74 -9.19
N SER A 291 12.18 -21.54 -8.44
CA SER A 291 11.15 -21.04 -7.53
C SER A 291 11.76 -20.37 -6.29
N LEU A 292 12.89 -20.90 -5.81
CA LEU A 292 13.70 -20.32 -4.74
C LEU A 292 14.38 -19.03 -5.22
N SER A 293 14.93 -19.01 -6.44
CA SER A 293 15.67 -17.84 -6.94
C SER A 293 14.80 -16.62 -7.26
N LYS A 294 13.50 -16.82 -7.52
CA LYS A 294 12.56 -15.76 -7.91
C LYS A 294 11.95 -15.02 -6.70
N LYS A 295 12.09 -15.58 -5.50
CA LYS A 295 11.54 -15.01 -4.25
C LYS A 295 12.59 -14.29 -3.41
N ASP A 296 13.81 -14.81 -3.33
CA ASP A 296 14.74 -14.39 -2.27
C ASP A 296 16.08 -13.82 -2.77
N PHE A 297 16.24 -13.48 -4.07
CA PHE A 297 17.39 -12.71 -4.61
C PHE A 297 16.94 -11.37 -5.21
N SER A 298 16.44 -10.48 -4.36
CA SER A 298 15.93 -9.16 -4.76
C SER A 298 16.87 -8.00 -4.42
N SER A 299 17.72 -8.19 -3.40
CA SER A 299 18.62 -7.17 -2.87
C SER A 299 19.79 -6.86 -3.81
N LEU A 300 20.30 -7.89 -4.51
CA LEU A 300 21.34 -7.76 -5.54
C LEU A 300 20.73 -7.93 -6.94
N SER A 301 20.77 -6.87 -7.73
CA SER A 301 20.28 -6.86 -9.12
C SER A 301 21.45 -6.88 -10.11
N PRO A 302 21.36 -7.57 -11.26
CA PRO A 302 22.44 -7.57 -12.25
C PRO A 302 22.71 -6.16 -12.80
N TYR A 303 23.98 -5.76 -12.88
CA TYR A 303 24.36 -4.49 -13.49
C TYR A 303 24.29 -4.60 -15.02
N PRO A 304 23.44 -3.82 -15.70
CA PRO A 304 23.06 -4.07 -17.10
C PRO A 304 24.19 -3.87 -18.11
N PHE A 305 25.30 -3.23 -17.72
CA PHE A 305 26.40 -2.88 -18.63
C PHE A 305 27.66 -3.73 -18.44
N LYS A 306 27.71 -4.63 -17.45
CA LYS A 306 28.88 -5.48 -17.22
C LYS A 306 28.52 -6.80 -16.56
N GLU A 307 28.84 -7.88 -17.26
CA GLU A 307 28.62 -9.25 -16.77
C GLU A 307 29.41 -9.51 -15.47
N GLY A 308 28.81 -10.28 -14.57
CA GLY A 308 29.37 -10.59 -13.25
C GLY A 308 29.34 -9.44 -12.24
N HIS A 309 28.75 -8.29 -12.56
CA HIS A 309 28.60 -7.16 -11.64
C HIS A 309 27.14 -7.02 -11.20
N TYR A 310 26.94 -6.62 -9.95
CA TYR A 310 25.63 -6.47 -9.33
C TYR A 310 25.51 -5.11 -8.65
N THR A 311 24.28 -4.62 -8.56
CA THR A 311 23.90 -3.39 -7.89
C THR A 311 23.03 -3.67 -6.69
N ILE A 312 23.33 -2.99 -5.58
CA ILE A 312 22.47 -2.88 -4.41
C ILE A 312 21.90 -1.46 -4.38
N GLY A 313 20.58 -1.34 -4.16
CA GLY A 313 19.88 -0.08 -4.17
C GLY A 313 19.64 0.45 -2.75
N LEU A 314 19.83 1.76 -2.56
CA LEU A 314 19.32 2.46 -1.38
C LEU A 314 17.99 3.13 -1.75
N VAL A 315 16.98 2.95 -0.91
CA VAL A 315 15.64 3.52 -1.14
C VAL A 315 15.62 4.96 -0.64
N THR A 316 15.10 5.88 -1.44
CA THR A 316 14.91 7.30 -1.07
C THR A 316 13.57 7.82 -1.59
N GLU A 317 12.94 8.72 -0.84
CA GLU A 317 11.67 9.41 -1.08
C GLU A 317 11.78 10.52 -2.15
N GLY A 318 12.99 10.90 -2.55
CA GLY A 318 13.26 11.83 -3.65
C GLY A 318 14.60 12.57 -3.53
N TYR A 319 14.86 13.48 -4.49
CA TYR A 319 16.16 14.16 -4.63
C TYR A 319 16.67 14.86 -3.37
N LEU A 320 15.77 15.45 -2.57
CA LEU A 320 16.15 16.15 -1.35
C LEU A 320 16.68 15.17 -0.28
N GLU A 321 15.99 14.06 -0.06
CA GLU A 321 16.45 13.02 0.85
C GLU A 321 17.70 12.34 0.33
N THR A 322 17.78 12.06 -0.99
CA THR A 322 19.02 11.56 -1.60
C THR A 322 20.19 12.51 -1.32
N SER A 323 19.97 13.82 -1.41
CA SER A 323 20.99 14.83 -1.08
C SER A 323 21.36 14.81 0.41
N PHE A 324 20.41 14.61 1.32
CA PHE A 324 20.70 14.45 2.75
C PHE A 324 21.48 13.17 3.03
N MET A 325 21.09 12.05 2.42
CA MET A 325 21.78 10.76 2.53
C MET A 325 23.23 10.87 2.07
N ILE A 326 23.48 11.46 0.89
CA ILE A 326 24.84 11.72 0.39
C ILE A 326 25.60 12.66 1.34
N SER A 327 24.95 13.70 1.85
CA SER A 327 25.57 14.62 2.80
C SER A 327 25.97 13.93 4.10
N ASN A 328 25.12 13.06 4.64
CA ASN A 328 25.38 12.32 5.88
C ASN A 328 26.53 11.32 5.69
N LEU A 329 26.54 10.59 4.56
CA LEU A 329 27.65 9.71 4.18
C LEU A 329 28.98 10.48 4.10
N LEU A 330 29.01 11.62 3.40
CA LEU A 330 30.21 12.44 3.29
C LEU A 330 30.68 12.98 4.64
N LYS A 331 29.76 13.46 5.49
CA LYS A 331 30.09 13.91 6.85
C LYS A 331 30.72 12.80 7.69
N VAL A 332 30.17 11.58 7.64
CA VAL A 332 30.74 10.44 8.36
C VAL A 332 32.10 10.04 7.79
N CYS A 333 32.31 10.08 6.47
CA CYS A 333 33.62 9.85 5.87
C CYS A 333 34.66 10.90 6.30
N ILE A 334 34.29 12.18 6.34
CA ILE A 334 35.16 13.26 6.82
C ILE A 334 35.54 13.03 8.29
N LEU A 335 34.56 12.69 9.14
CA LEU A 335 34.80 12.34 10.55
C LEU A 335 35.76 11.15 10.69
N ALA A 336 35.64 10.13 9.82
CA ALA A 336 36.51 8.96 9.84
C ALA A 336 37.94 9.25 9.33
N MET A 337 38.12 10.25 8.47
CA MET A 337 39.42 10.64 7.91
C MET A 337 40.20 11.61 8.80
N GLU A 338 39.54 12.47 9.57
CA GLU A 338 40.16 13.50 10.40
C GLU A 338 40.07 13.15 11.89
N ALA A 339 40.77 12.09 12.30
CA ALA A 339 40.71 11.57 13.67
C ALA A 339 41.21 12.54 14.77
N ASP A 340 41.88 13.66 14.43
CA ASP A 340 42.50 14.54 15.43
C ASP A 340 42.18 16.06 15.32
N TYR A 341 41.47 16.56 14.30
CA TYR A 341 41.26 18.01 14.13
C TYR A 341 39.95 18.42 13.46
N CYS A 342 38.79 17.94 13.93
CA CYS A 342 37.53 18.55 13.48
C CYS A 342 37.12 19.69 14.41
N SER A 343 37.29 20.93 13.95
CA SER A 343 36.62 22.08 14.58
C SER A 343 35.11 21.89 14.40
N THR A 344 34.39 21.83 15.52
CA THR A 344 32.93 21.56 15.67
C THR A 344 32.00 22.52 14.91
N ARG A 345 32.53 23.38 14.03
CA ARG A 345 31.80 24.36 13.22
C ARG A 345 31.41 23.86 11.83
N SER A 346 31.97 22.76 11.33
CA SER A 346 31.75 22.32 9.93
C SER A 346 30.74 21.17 9.77
N ILE A 347 30.51 20.36 10.81
CA ILE A 347 29.58 19.21 10.78
C ILE A 347 28.61 19.34 11.95
N SER A 348 27.35 19.65 11.65
CA SER A 348 26.26 19.66 12.63
C SER A 348 25.88 18.24 13.03
N ASP A 349 25.83 17.98 14.34
CA ASP A 349 25.31 16.75 14.97
C ASP A 349 25.93 15.43 14.45
N PRO A 350 27.17 15.11 14.85
CA PRO A 350 27.89 13.92 14.38
C PRO A 350 27.21 12.60 14.76
N GLU A 351 26.57 12.53 15.93
CA GLU A 351 25.88 11.31 16.39
C GLU A 351 24.67 10.99 15.51
N HIS A 352 23.89 12.00 15.14
CA HIS A 352 22.79 11.84 14.20
C HIS A 352 23.28 11.36 12.82
N ASN A 353 24.34 11.97 12.27
CA ASN A 353 24.86 11.56 10.96
C ASN A 353 25.35 10.10 10.97
N ILE A 354 26.01 9.65 12.05
CA ILE A 354 26.44 8.25 12.20
C ILE A 354 25.24 7.31 12.28
N LYS A 355 24.22 7.67 13.10
CA LYS A 355 23.00 6.88 13.24
C LYS A 355 22.30 6.69 11.88
N GLU A 356 22.15 7.76 11.10
CA GLU A 356 21.53 7.72 9.78
C GLU A 356 22.32 6.83 8.82
N VAL A 357 23.64 6.98 8.78
CA VAL A 357 24.51 6.14 7.92
C VAL A 357 24.44 4.66 8.31
N LEU A 358 24.39 4.34 9.60
CA LEU A 358 24.17 2.97 10.07
C LEU A 358 22.79 2.44 9.64
N GLY A 359 21.77 3.28 9.63
CA GLY A 359 20.46 2.96 9.05
C GLY A 359 20.56 2.56 7.57
N TYR A 360 21.26 3.36 6.76
CA TYR A 360 21.47 3.03 5.34
C TYR A 360 22.24 1.72 5.15
N VAL A 361 23.18 1.40 6.05
CA VAL A 361 23.91 0.12 6.02
C VAL A 361 22.98 -1.05 6.34
N LEU A 362 22.05 -0.89 7.30
CA LEU A 362 21.06 -1.92 7.61
C LEU A 362 20.15 -2.20 6.40
N ASP A 363 19.75 -1.17 5.66
CA ASP A 363 18.94 -1.32 4.43
C ASP A 363 19.66 -2.09 3.32
N MET A 364 21.00 -2.14 3.37
CA MET A 364 21.82 -2.91 2.41
C MET A 364 22.05 -4.36 2.83
N ILE A 365 21.61 -4.81 4.02
CA ILE A 365 21.80 -6.20 4.43
C ILE A 365 20.72 -7.08 3.80
N PRO A 366 21.07 -8.07 2.97
CA PRO A 366 20.12 -8.90 2.26
C PRO A 366 19.60 -10.03 3.17
N HIS A 367 18.78 -9.68 4.16
CA HIS A 367 18.32 -10.61 5.19
C HIS A 367 17.54 -11.80 4.63
N ASN A 368 16.69 -11.59 3.62
CA ASN A 368 15.91 -12.64 2.98
C ASN A 368 16.82 -13.62 2.20
N GLU A 369 17.81 -13.10 1.48
CA GLU A 369 18.82 -13.90 0.79
C GLU A 369 19.63 -14.75 1.79
N MET A 370 19.95 -14.19 2.96
CA MET A 370 20.68 -14.90 4.02
C MET A 370 19.85 -16.05 4.62
N GLU A 371 18.55 -15.85 4.85
CA GLU A 371 17.64 -16.93 5.29
C GLU A 371 17.52 -18.04 4.24
N LEU A 372 17.45 -17.69 2.95
CA LEU A 372 17.46 -18.69 1.88
C LEU A 372 18.75 -19.53 1.91
N LEU A 373 19.90 -18.90 2.15
CA LEU A 373 21.18 -19.61 2.25
C LEU A 373 21.19 -20.60 3.43
N ASP A 374 20.55 -20.27 4.55
CA ASP A 374 20.38 -21.22 5.66
C ASP A 374 19.46 -22.39 5.27
N VAL A 375 18.35 -22.15 4.57
CA VAL A 375 17.46 -23.20 4.06
C VAL A 375 18.20 -24.14 3.09
N ILE A 376 18.98 -23.57 2.17
CA ILE A 376 19.80 -24.36 1.23
C ILE A 376 20.85 -25.17 1.98
N ARG A 377 21.48 -24.60 3.01
CA ARG A 377 22.46 -25.29 3.84
C ARG A 377 21.82 -26.48 4.56
N ASP A 378 20.65 -26.30 5.14
CA ASP A 378 19.97 -27.36 5.89
C ASP A 378 19.53 -28.50 4.95
N LEU A 379 19.02 -28.18 3.76
CA LEU A 379 18.72 -29.17 2.71
C LEU A 379 19.95 -29.91 2.20
N ALA A 380 21.09 -29.21 2.07
CA ALA A 380 22.34 -29.81 1.61
C ALA A 380 23.03 -30.69 2.67
N LEU A 381 22.68 -30.51 3.94
CA LEU A 381 23.26 -31.23 5.07
C LEU A 381 22.34 -32.32 5.65
N GLU A 382 21.11 -32.50 5.14
CA GLU A 382 20.27 -33.64 5.53
C GLU A 382 21.01 -34.95 5.23
N PRO A 383 21.35 -35.76 6.25
CA PRO A 383 22.00 -37.05 6.02
C PRO A 383 21.00 -37.98 5.31
N GLU A 384 21.47 -38.71 4.31
CA GLU A 384 20.77 -39.82 3.65
C GLU A 384 20.35 -40.89 4.70
N ILE A 385 19.26 -40.64 5.41
CA ILE A 385 18.60 -41.61 6.27
C ILE A 385 17.24 -41.86 5.64
N ASN A 386 17.24 -42.68 4.59
CA ASN A 386 16.17 -43.62 4.25
C ASN A 386 16.51 -44.37 2.96
N SER A 387 17.56 -45.19 3.02
CA SER A 387 17.69 -46.34 2.12
C SER A 387 17.99 -47.59 2.96
N ARG A 388 16.92 -48.27 3.42
CA ARG A 388 16.91 -49.71 3.70
C ARG A 388 15.51 -50.22 3.96
#